data_AF-A0A1M5W3X1-F1
#
_entry.id   AF-A0A1M5W3X1-F1
#
_cell.length_a   1.000
_cell.length_b   1.000
_cell.length_c   1.000
_cell.angle_alpha   90.00
_cell.angle_beta   90.00
_cell.angle_gamma   90.00
#
_symmetry.space_group_name_H-M   'P 1'
#
loop_
_entity.id
_entity.type
_entity.pdbx_description
1 polymer ?
#
loop_
_entity_poly.entity_id
_entity_poly.type
_entity_poly.pdbx_seq_one_letter_code
_entity_poly.pdbx_strand_id
1 'polypeptide(L)' 'MVQCPYCKRDMKKGFVEGDGRNDLIWVEESEKRNFLDNMLGKKCVMLAKREIWVRSSVDAYYCEDCKKVIIDVPDNEEE' A
#
# COMPACT_ATOMS: atom_id res chain seq x y z
N MET A 1 3.99 -6.13 -18.59
CA MET A 1 5.23 -5.72 -17.88
C MET A 1 5.04 -4.31 -17.38
N VAL A 2 5.36 -4.04 -16.11
CA VAL A 2 5.29 -2.69 -15.54
C VAL A 2 6.67 -2.04 -15.64
N GLN A 3 6.73 -0.85 -16.22
CA GLN A 3 7.97 -0.07 -16.35
C GLN A 3 8.03 1.02 -15.29
N CYS A 4 9.22 1.23 -14.73
CA CYS A 4 9.48 2.29 -13.78
C CYS A 4 9.20 3.66 -14.43
N PRO A 5 8.31 4.50 -13.88
CA PRO A 5 7.96 5.79 -14.50
C PRO A 5 9.15 6.75 -14.50
N TYR A 6 10.14 6.54 -13.62
CA TYR A 6 11.32 7.39 -13.44
C TYR A 6 12.48 7.05 -14.40
N CYS A 7 12.78 5.77 -14.61
CA CYS A 7 13.92 5.34 -15.44
C CYS A 7 13.55 4.46 -16.65
N LYS A 8 12.26 4.16 -16.83
CA LYS A 8 11.69 3.35 -17.92
C LYS A 8 12.19 1.91 -18.02
N ARG A 9 12.91 1.41 -17.01
CA ARG A 9 13.34 0.01 -16.91
C ARG A 9 12.25 -0.86 -16.30
N ASP A 10 12.33 -2.16 -16.56
CA ASP A 10 11.38 -3.13 -16.05
C ASP A 10 11.44 -3.26 -14.53
N MET A 11 10.29 -3.49 -13.92
CA MET A 11 10.14 -3.63 -12.47
C MET A 11 9.88 -5.08 -12.08
N LYS A 12 10.35 -5.46 -10.89
CA LYS A 12 10.07 -6.77 -10.29
C LYS A 12 8.74 -6.72 -9.56
N LYS A 13 7.81 -7.64 -9.89
CA LYS A 13 6.58 -7.83 -9.12
C LYS A 13 6.90 -8.43 -7.76
N GLY A 14 6.25 -7.94 -6.73
CA GLY A 14 6.30 -8.44 -5.36
C GLY A 14 5.10 -7.95 -4.56
N PHE A 15 5.22 -7.95 -3.24
CA PHE A 15 4.16 -7.54 -2.33
C PHE A 15 4.73 -6.66 -1.22
N VAL A 16 3.95 -5.70 -0.74
CA VAL A 16 4.14 -5.13 0.59
C VAL A 16 3.27 -5.94 1.54
N GLU A 17 3.88 -6.59 2.53
CA GLU A 17 3.17 -7.43 3.51
C GLU A 17 3.19 -6.81 4.92
N GLY A 18 2.08 -6.97 5.63
CA GLY A 18 1.96 -6.72 7.06
C GLY A 18 1.87 -8.04 7.84
N ASP A 19 2.07 -7.96 9.15
CA ASP A 19 1.95 -9.12 10.05
C ASP A 19 0.49 -9.57 10.31
N GLY A 20 -0.48 -8.92 9.64
CA GLY A 20 -1.92 -9.20 9.75
C GLY A 20 -2.59 -8.55 10.96
N ARG A 21 -1.87 -7.82 11.83
CA ARG A 21 -2.48 -7.16 13.00
C ARG A 21 -3.18 -5.85 12.67
N ASN A 22 -2.67 -5.15 11.66
CA ASN A 22 -3.14 -3.85 11.22
C ASN A 22 -3.43 -3.85 9.72
N ASP A 23 -4.29 -2.93 9.30
CA ASP A 23 -4.48 -2.61 7.89
C ASP A 23 -3.17 -2.06 7.30
N LEU A 24 -2.93 -2.34 6.03
CA LEU A 24 -1.88 -1.67 5.27
C LEU A 24 -2.46 -0.37 4.72
N ILE A 25 -1.86 0.75 5.13
CA ILE A 25 -2.34 2.09 4.82
C ILE A 25 -1.16 2.98 4.41
N TRP A 26 -1.43 3.93 3.53
CA TRP A 26 -0.55 5.08 3.31
C TRP A 26 -1.15 6.31 3.99
N VAL A 27 -0.30 7.08 4.67
CA VAL A 27 -0.69 8.32 5.37
C VAL A 27 0.28 9.40 4.93
N GLU A 28 -0.24 10.58 4.60
CA GLU A 28 0.59 11.74 4.29
C GLU A 28 1.39 12.16 5.53
N GLU A 29 2.66 12.53 5.37
CA GLU A 29 3.55 12.90 6.49
C GLU A 29 3.00 14.06 7.34
N SER A 30 2.28 14.99 6.71
CA SER A 30 1.66 16.14 7.36
C SER A 30 0.43 15.77 8.21
N GLU A 31 -0.16 14.60 7.97
CA GLU A 31 -1.40 14.18 8.61
C GLU A 31 -1.14 13.53 9.98
N LYS A 32 -1.76 14.10 11.01
CA LYS A 32 -1.87 13.46 12.33
C LYS A 32 -3.20 12.75 12.44
N ARG A 33 -3.17 11.43 12.50
CA ARG A 33 -4.36 10.59 12.69
C ARG A 33 -4.59 10.33 14.17
N ASN A 34 -5.77 10.71 14.65
CA ASN A 34 -6.21 10.39 16.00
C ASN A 34 -6.97 9.05 16.00
N PHE A 35 -7.32 8.55 17.19
CA PHE A 35 -8.03 7.28 17.35
C PHE A 35 -9.31 7.18 16.50
N LEU A 36 -10.08 8.28 16.41
CA LEU A 36 -11.30 8.33 15.59
C LEU A 36 -11.01 8.22 14.08
N ASP A 37 -9.93 8.85 13.60
CA ASP A 37 -9.54 8.77 12.18
C ASP A 37 -9.10 7.36 11.81
N ASN A 38 -8.44 6.66 12.74
CA ASN A 38 -8.06 5.26 12.59
C ASN A 38 -9.28 4.35 12.50
N MET A 39 -10.26 4.53 13.40
CA MET A 39 -11.46 3.71 13.44
C MET A 39 -12.36 3.92 12.21
N LEU A 40 -12.42 5.14 11.68
CA LEU A 40 -13.24 5.49 10.51
C LEU A 40 -12.50 5.31 9.17
N GLY A 41 -11.25 4.86 9.15
CA GLY A 41 -10.46 4.74 7.93
C GLY A 41 -10.23 6.07 7.20
N LYS A 42 -10.25 7.20 7.92
CA LYS A 42 -10.09 8.55 7.35
C LYS A 42 -8.62 8.98 7.33
N LYS A 43 -8.31 9.94 6.45
CA LYS A 43 -6.97 10.56 6.30
C LYS A 43 -5.87 9.55 5.98
N CYS A 44 -6.23 8.51 5.22
CA CYS A 44 -5.31 7.51 4.74
C CYS A 44 -5.80 6.96 3.40
N VAL A 45 -4.90 6.37 2.63
CA VAL A 45 -5.22 5.53 1.50
C VAL A 45 -5.15 4.08 1.96
N MET A 46 -6.25 3.33 1.82
CA MET A 46 -6.30 1.92 2.16
C MET A 46 -5.62 1.09 1.08
N LEU A 47 -4.59 0.33 1.45
CA LEU A 47 -3.84 -0.54 0.53
C LEU A 47 -4.22 -2.01 0.68
N ALA A 48 -4.51 -2.46 1.91
CA ALA A 48 -5.09 -3.76 2.18
C ALA A 48 -5.76 -3.75 3.56
N LYS A 49 -6.97 -4.30 3.65
CA LYS A 49 -7.60 -4.55 4.95
C LYS A 49 -6.89 -5.70 5.65
N ARG A 50 -6.83 -5.65 6.98
CA ARG A 50 -6.40 -6.79 7.78
C ARG A 50 -7.37 -7.94 7.58
N GLU A 51 -6.83 -9.14 7.43
CA GLU A 51 -7.60 -10.37 7.45
C GLU A 51 -7.18 -11.17 8.68
N ILE A 52 -8.16 -11.62 9.46
CA ILE A 52 -7.87 -12.43 10.65
C ILE A 52 -7.26 -13.75 10.15
N TRP A 53 -6.09 -14.11 10.65
CA TRP A 53 -5.32 -15.33 10.33
C TRP A 53 -4.51 -15.32 9.03
N VAL A 54 -4.52 -14.23 8.25
CA VAL A 54 -3.73 -14.09 7.02
C VAL A 54 -2.90 -12.80 7.05
N ARG A 55 -1.72 -12.81 6.44
CA ARG A 55 -0.93 -11.58 6.26
C ARG A 55 -1.66 -10.65 5.30
N SER A 56 -1.90 -9.41 5.72
CA SER A 56 -2.36 -8.36 4.80
C SER A 56 -1.25 -8.10 3.77
N SER A 57 -1.61 -8.00 2.49
CA SER A 57 -0.65 -7.71 1.44
C SER A 57 -1.28 -6.93 0.29
N VAL A 58 -0.47 -6.13 -0.39
CA VAL A 58 -0.84 -5.43 -1.63
C VAL A 58 0.22 -5.70 -2.69
N ASP A 59 -0.22 -5.90 -3.94
CA ASP A 59 0.66 -6.02 -5.10
C ASP A 59 1.53 -4.77 -5.22
N ALA A 60 2.83 -4.97 -5.46
CA ALA A 60 3.78 -3.88 -5.59
C ALA A 60 4.85 -4.19 -6.63
N TYR A 61 5.47 -3.13 -7.16
CA TYR A 61 6.52 -3.22 -8.16
C TYR A 61 7.76 -2.52 -7.67
N TYR A 62 8.89 -3.24 -7.61
CA TYR A 62 10.17 -2.71 -7.17
C TYR A 62 11.09 -2.46 -8.37
N CYS A 63 11.59 -1.23 -8.48
CA CYS A 63 12.65 -0.88 -9.42
C CYS A 63 14.01 -0.97 -8.71
N GLU A 64 14.86 -1.88 -9.19
CA GLU A 64 16.19 -2.11 -8.60
C GLU A 64 17.15 -0.93 -8.80
N ASP A 65 16.99 -0.16 -9.87
CA ASP A 65 17.86 0.97 -10.18
C ASP A 65 17.51 2.22 -9.38
N CYS A 66 16.22 2.57 -9.36
CA CYS A 66 15.77 3.76 -8.63
C CYS A 66 15.57 3.51 -7.13
N LYS A 67 15.57 2.25 -6.69
CA LYS A 67 15.25 1.83 -5.32
C LYS A 67 13.87 2.33 -4.87
N LYS A 68 12.89 2.29 -5.77
CA LYS A 68 11.51 2.74 -5.54
C LYS A 68 10.55 1.56 -5.62
N VAL A 69 9.56 1.58 -4.74
CA VAL A 69 8.39 0.70 -4.78
C VAL A 69 7.21 1.53 -5.28
N ILE A 70 6.44 0.96 -6.20
CA ILE A 70 5.19 1.54 -6.70
C ILE A 70 4.08 0.56 -6.36
N ILE A 71 2.97 1.11 -5.89
CA ILE A 71 1.78 0.38 -5.48
C ILE A 71 0.64 1.03 -6.25
N ASP A 72 -0.12 0.22 -6.97
CA ASP A 72 -1.40 0.66 -7.49
C ASP A 72 -2.40 0.60 -6.35
N VAL A 73 -3.06 1.72 -6.07
CA VAL A 73 -4.08 1.78 -5.02
C VAL A 73 -5.25 0.91 -5.46
N PRO A 74 -5.69 -0.08 -4.67
CA PRO A 74 -6.83 -0.89 -5.03
C PRO A 74 -8.09 -0.02 -5.18
N ASP A 75 -8.87 -0.30 -6.21
CA ASP A 75 -10.21 0.28 -6.36
C ASP A 75 -11.09 -0.31 -5.26
N ASN A 76 -11.25 0.45 -4.17
CA ASN A 76 -12.18 0.13 -3.10
C ASN A 76 -13.56 0.64 -3.53
N GLU A 77 -14.20 -0.02 -4.50
CA GLU A 77 -15.65 0.17 -4.67
C GLU A 77 -16.31 -0.29 -3.36
N GLU A 78 -16.92 0.67 -2.66
CA GLU A 78 -17.74 0.41 -1.48
C GLU A 78 -18.94 -0.44 -1.91
N GLU A 79 -18.82 -1.77 -1.84
CA GLU A 79 -19.98 -2.70 -1.81
C GLU A 79 -20.71 -2.63 -0.45
#